data_AF-A0A0B2QQD9-F1
#
_entry.id   AF-A0A0B2QQD9-F1
#
_cell.length_a   1.000
_cell.length_b   1.000
_cell.length_c   1.000
_cell.angle_alpha   90.00
_cell.angle_beta   90.00
_cell.angle_gamma   90.00
#
_symmetry.space_group_name_H-M   'P 1'
#
loop_
_entity.id
_entity.type
_entity.pdbx_description
1 polymer ?
#
loop_
_entity_poly.entity_id
_entity_poly.type
_entity_poly.pdbx_seq_one_letter_code
_entity_poly.pdbx_strand_id
1 'polypeptide(L)' 'MIDVYQAVADIIRTTLGPRSKLKMLLDASGGIVVTNDGNAILREIDLAHPDAKAGLIALAPLL' A
#
# COMPACT_ATOMS: atom_id res chain seq x y z
N MET A 1 10.45 -11.37 -6.92
CA MET A 1 9.01 -11.01 -6.95
C MET A 1 8.30 -11.29 -5.64
N ILE A 2 8.48 -12.46 -5.02
CA ILE A 2 7.93 -12.76 -3.69
C ILE A 2 8.32 -11.68 -2.65
N ASP A 3 9.57 -11.20 -2.70
CA ASP A 3 10.07 -10.19 -1.76
C ASP A 3 9.34 -8.84 -1.84
N VAL A 4 8.84 -8.47 -3.03
CA VAL A 4 8.06 -7.23 -3.23
C VAL A 4 6.73 -7.34 -2.50
N TYR A 5 6.03 -8.48 -2.65
CA TYR A 5 4.78 -8.72 -1.95
C TYR A 5 4.98 -8.80 -0.45
N GLN A 6 6.08 -9.40 0.01
CA GLN A 6 6.42 -9.46 1.43
C GLN A 6 6.66 -8.06 2.01
N ALA A 7 7.40 -7.21 1.31
CA ALA A 7 7.66 -5.82 1.73
C ALA A 7 6.35 -5.01 1.83
N VAL A 8 5.46 -5.14 0.84
CA VAL A 8 4.16 -4.47 0.87
C VAL A 8 3.28 -5.02 2.00
N ALA A 9 3.27 -6.34 2.21
CA ALA A 9 2.53 -6.96 3.29
C ALA A 9 2.97 -6.44 4.66
N ASP A 10 4.27 -6.23 4.88
CA ASP A 10 4.79 -5.69 6.14
C ASP A 10 4.37 -4.23 6.37
N ILE A 11 4.25 -3.43 5.31
CA ILE A 11 3.70 -2.06 5.40
C ILE A 11 2.23 -2.11 5.84
N ILE A 12 1.41 -2.90 5.14
CA ILE A 12 -0.04 -3.00 5.35
C ILE A 12 -0.36 -3.63 6.70
N ARG A 13 0.42 -4.64 7.16
CA ARG A 13 0.21 -5.29 8.47
C ARG A 13 0.10 -4.28 9.61
N THR A 14 0.89 -3.20 9.54
CA THR A 14 0.93 -2.18 10.60
C THR A 14 -0.26 -1.22 10.59
N THR A 15 -1.12 -1.27 9.56
CA THR A 15 -2.33 -0.46 9.45
C THR A 15 -3.59 -1.22 9.86
N LEU A 16 -3.46 -2.50 10.26
CA LEU A 16 -4.56 -3.35 10.67
C LEU A 16 -4.74 -3.39 12.20
N GLY A 17 -5.99 -3.36 12.64
CA GLY A 17 -6.39 -3.55 14.04
C GLY A 17 -6.45 -2.27 14.90
N PRO A 18 -6.79 -2.42 16.20
CA PRO A 18 -7.04 -1.30 17.12
C PRO A 18 -5.78 -0.48 17.48
N ARG A 19 -4.60 -0.99 17.14
CA ARG A 19 -3.30 -0.28 17.26
C ARG A 19 -2.69 0.01 15.89
N SER A 20 -3.55 0.26 14.90
CA SER A 20 -3.10 0.63 13.56
C SER A 20 -2.30 1.92 13.59
N LYS A 21 -1.32 2.01 12.69
CA LYS A 21 -0.52 3.20 12.47
C LYS A 21 -0.97 3.87 11.18
N LEU A 22 -1.02 5.19 11.20
CA LEU A 22 -1.18 5.99 9.99
C LEU A 22 0.10 5.95 9.17
N LYS A 23 -0.06 5.96 7.84
CA LYS A 23 1.00 6.13 6.86
C LYS A 23 0.88 7.51 6.26
N MET A 24 2.00 8.20 6.16
CA MET A 24 2.12 9.43 5.39
C MET A 24 2.62 9.05 4.00
N LEU A 25 1.82 9.37 3.00
CA LEU A 25 2.07 9.10 1.59
C LEU A 25 2.26 10.44 0.89
N LEU A 26 3.23 10.49 -0.02
CA LEU A 26 3.42 11.61 -0.93
C LEU A 26 2.83 11.18 -2.27
N ASP A 27 1.82 11.91 -2.73
CA ASP A 27 1.25 11.67 -4.06
C ASP A 27 2.18 12.21 -5.16
N ALA A 28 1.96 11.78 -6.40
CA ALA A 28 2.77 12.22 -7.54
C ALA A 28 2.64 13.72 -7.87
N SER A 29 1.60 14.40 -7.35
CA SER A 29 1.39 15.84 -7.48
C SER A 29 2.03 16.66 -6.36
N GLY A 30 2.69 16.01 -5.39
CA GLY A 30 3.32 16.64 -4.24
C GLY A 30 2.39 16.89 -3.05
N GLY A 31 1.16 16.38 -3.10
CA GLY A 31 0.22 16.40 -1.97
C GLY A 31 0.56 15.30 -0.95
N ILE A 32 0.11 15.54 0.28
CA ILE A 32 0.35 14.63 1.41
C ILE A 32 -0.97 13.99 1.80
N VAL A 33 -1.01 12.66 1.77
CA VAL A 33 -2.14 11.87 2.24
C VAL A 33 -1.71 11.12 3.50
N VAL A 34 -2.46 11.28 4.58
CA VAL A 34 -2.23 10.54 5.83
C VAL A 34 -3.40 9.59 6.05
N THR A 35 -3.15 8.28 5.99
CA THR A 35 -4.21 7.27 6.05
C THR A 35 -3.74 5.94 6.65
N ASN A 36 -4.65 5.17 7.22
CA ASN A 36 -4.45 3.75 7.57
C ASN A 36 -5.23 2.81 6.64
N ASP A 37 -5.94 3.35 5.65
CA ASP A 37 -6.66 2.55 4.66
C ASP A 37 -5.64 1.82 3.75
N GLY A 38 -5.60 0.50 3.87
CA GLY A 38 -4.69 -0.35 3.11
C GLY A 38 -4.93 -0.25 1.60
N ASN A 39 -6.18 -0.13 1.14
CA ASN A 39 -6.47 -0.02 -0.29
C ASN A 39 -5.97 1.32 -0.86
N ALA A 40 -6.12 2.42 -0.12
CA ALA A 40 -5.53 3.69 -0.51
C ALA A 40 -3.99 3.60 -0.59
N ILE A 41 -3.36 3.01 0.42
CA ILE A 41 -1.89 2.82 0.44
C ILE A 41 -1.42 2.00 -0.77
N LEU A 42 -2.10 0.91 -1.12
CA LEU A 42 -1.72 0.04 -2.25
C LEU A 42 -1.78 0.75 -3.61
N ARG A 43 -2.65 1.75 -3.77
CA ARG A 43 -2.77 2.54 -5.02
C ARG A 43 -1.64 3.55 -5.18
N GLU A 44 -1.23 4.16 -4.06
CA GLU A 44 -0.20 5.20 -4.03
C GLU A 44 1.23 4.65 -4.01
N ILE A 45 1.44 3.40 -3.57
CA ILE A 45 2.79 2.80 -3.60
C ILE A 45 3.32 2.77 -5.05
N ASP A 46 4.55 3.26 -5.19
CA ASP A 46 5.32 3.13 -6.42
C ASP A 46 6.20 1.88 -6.36
N LEU A 47 6.10 1.03 -7.39
CA LEU A 47 6.84 -0.22 -7.49
C LEU A 47 7.62 -0.23 -8.79
N ALA A 48 8.89 -0.63 -8.70
CA ALA A 48 9.76 -0.77 -9.87
C ALA A 48 9.29 -1.85 -10.87
N HIS A 49 8.37 -2.73 -10.47
CA HIS A 49 7.86 -3.82 -11.31
C HIS A 49 6.37 -3.56 -11.61
N PRO A 50 6.01 -3.21 -12.86
CA PRO A 50 4.64 -2.81 -13.20
C PRO A 50 3.62 -3.94 -12.93
N ASP A 51 4.01 -5.19 -13.17
CA ASP A 51 3.17 -6.36 -12.93
C ASP A 51 2.85 -6.57 -11.44
N ALA A 52 3.77 -6.18 -10.55
CA ALA A 52 3.58 -6.26 -9.11
C ALA A 52 2.46 -5.33 -8.64
N LYS A 53 2.45 -4.10 -9.17
CA LYS A 53 1.45 -3.07 -8.85
C LYS A 53 0.07 -3.50 -9.33
N ALA A 54 -0.02 -3.95 -10.58
CA ALA A 54 -1.27 -4.47 -11.14
C ALA A 54 -1.82 -5.64 -10.33
N GLY A 55 -0.97 -6.59 -9.94
CA GLY A 55 -1.36 -7.74 -9.11
C GLY A 55 -1.87 -7.35 -7.71
N LEU A 56 -1.23 -6.37 -7.06
CA LEU A 56 -1.67 -5.88 -5.73
C LEU A 56 -3.01 -5.14 -5.80
N ILE A 57 -3.19 -4.26 -6.79
CA ILE A 57 -4.43 -3.49 -6.94
C ILE A 57 -5.61 -4.39 -7.32
N ALA A 58 -5.37 -5.44 -8.11
CA ALA A 58 -6.43 -6.40 -8.49
C ALA A 58 -7.00 -7.17 -7.29
N LEU A 59 -6.22 -7.35 -6.22
CA LEU A 59 -6.63 -8.07 -5.01
C LEU A 59 -7.23 -7.15 -3.94
N ALA A 60 -6.99 -5.83 -4.02
CA ALA A 60 -7.47 -4.87 -3.02
C ALA A 60 -9.00 -4.82 -2.84
N PRO A 61 -9.86 -5.00 -3.86
CA PRO A 61 -11.32 -5.03 -3.68
C PRO A 61 -11.86 -6.29 -3.00
N LEU A 62 -11.03 -7.33 -2.88
CA LEU A 62 -11.42 -8.64 -2.34
C LEU A 62 -11.10 -8.78 -0.84
N LEU A 63 -10.55 -7.73 -0.22
CA LEU A 63 -10.13 -7.65 1.18
C LEU A 63 -10.83 -6.47 1.87
#